data_AF-A0A8J3UME6-F1
#
_entry.id   AF-A0A8J3UME6-F1
#
_cell.length_a   1.000
_cell.length_b   1.000
_cell.length_c   1.000
_cell.angle_alpha   90.00
_cell.angle_beta   90.00
_cell.angle_gamma   90.00
#
_symmetry.space_group_name_H-M   'P 1'
#
loop_
_entity.id
_entity.type
_entity.pdbx_description
1 polymer ?
#
loop_
_entity_poly.entity_id
_entity_poly.type
_entity_poly.pdbx_seq_one_letter_code
_entity_poly.pdbx_strand_id
1 'polypeptide(L)'
;MVVNAVSMGMPDQLETTMTDRADHAIKVLRSELDELAALVGGFGPDDLARQSGAAEWDVSQVLSHLGSGAEISLAALEGASRGTGSPDFDFIKGVWARWDGMSRAQRAEEVISANEALVGRFEGLDPKTREDLRVELWFPAEAPDVAGFAAMRLSEFTHHLWDVKVAFDPAATLTAEALDLLIAGGDAFVGFLGKPEGLGGRHATVAVHTTSPERSFGLDVREAVAVVDVPSEPDAVLTAPAEWWLRLVSGRHAPEHTPAAVEITGDAVTLDDLRKVFPGF
;
A
#
# COMPACT_ATOMS: atom_id res chain seq x y z
N MET A 1 -10.94 16.01 60.90
CA MET A 1 -11.16 16.84 59.69
C MET A 1 -10.17 16.32 58.66
N VAL A 2 -10.51 15.36 57.81
CA VAL A 2 -11.36 15.48 56.60
C VAL A 2 -10.88 16.64 55.73
N VAL A 3 -10.21 16.34 54.62
CA VAL A 3 -10.71 16.63 53.26
C VAL A 3 -10.13 15.58 52.27
N ASN A 4 -11.03 14.93 51.54
CA ASN A 4 -10.78 14.12 50.35
C ASN A 4 -10.35 15.01 49.18
N ALA A 5 -9.41 14.55 48.35
CA ALA A 5 -9.31 14.98 46.97
C ALA A 5 -9.48 13.75 46.06
N VAL A 6 -10.61 13.74 45.36
CA VAL A 6 -11.00 12.75 44.35
C VAL A 6 -10.33 13.10 43.02
N SER A 7 -9.81 12.06 42.38
CA SER A 7 -9.59 11.83 40.94
C SER A 7 -9.91 12.95 39.93
N MET A 8 -8.96 13.19 39.03
CA MET A 8 -9.25 13.28 37.59
C MET A 8 -8.13 12.55 36.84
N GLY A 9 -8.40 11.30 36.46
CA GLY A 9 -7.62 10.61 35.44
C GLY A 9 -7.88 11.25 34.07
N MET A 10 -6.84 11.33 33.25
CA MET A 10 -6.98 11.50 31.80
C MET A 10 -6.91 10.11 31.15
N PRO A 11 -8.04 9.54 30.74
CA PRO A 11 -8.04 8.61 29.61
C PRO A 11 -9.13 9.04 28.61
N ASP A 12 -8.73 9.53 27.43
CA ASP A 12 -9.66 9.63 26.27
C ASP A 12 -8.96 10.02 24.95
N GLN A 13 -7.75 10.59 25.00
CA GLN A 13 -7.10 11.13 23.79
C GLN A 13 -6.28 10.10 23.01
N LEU A 14 -5.91 8.95 23.61
CA LEU A 14 -5.15 7.88 22.94
C LEU A 14 -6.07 6.79 22.36
N GLU A 15 -7.10 6.37 23.11
CA GLU A 15 -8.13 5.39 22.67
C GLU A 15 -8.88 5.87 21.41
N THR A 16 -9.11 7.19 21.29
CA THR A 16 -9.82 7.81 20.15
C THR A 16 -8.99 7.82 18.84
N THR A 17 -7.71 7.44 18.85
CA THR A 17 -6.82 7.58 17.67
C THR A 17 -6.50 6.28 16.93
N MET A 18 -6.58 5.10 17.57
CA MET A 18 -6.21 3.84 16.90
C MET A 18 -7.40 3.16 16.24
N THR A 19 -8.54 3.07 16.94
CA THR A 19 -9.79 2.56 16.39
C THR A 19 -10.23 3.40 15.19
N ASP A 20 -10.11 4.73 15.27
CA ASP A 20 -10.40 5.63 14.15
C ASP A 20 -9.52 5.36 12.91
N ARG A 21 -8.23 5.05 13.12
CA ARG A 21 -7.31 4.68 12.02
C ARG A 21 -7.68 3.36 11.36
N ALA A 22 -8.01 2.33 12.15
CA ALA A 22 -8.47 1.05 11.61
C ALA A 22 -9.78 1.22 10.83
N ASP A 23 -10.75 1.92 11.42
CA ASP A 23 -12.07 2.17 10.83
C ASP A 23 -11.93 2.90 9.50
N HIS A 24 -11.07 3.93 9.44
CA HIS A 24 -10.84 4.69 8.23
C HIS A 24 -10.18 3.85 7.13
N ALA A 25 -9.11 3.11 7.44
CA ALA A 25 -8.45 2.24 6.45
C ALA A 25 -9.39 1.16 5.92
N ILE A 26 -10.19 0.52 6.80
CA ILE A 26 -11.17 -0.50 6.41
C ILE A 26 -12.26 0.09 5.51
N LYS A 27 -12.75 1.30 5.83
CA LYS A 27 -13.76 2.00 5.02
C LYS A 27 -13.25 2.33 3.62
N VAL A 28 -12.00 2.81 3.50
CA VAL A 28 -11.41 3.10 2.18
C VAL A 28 -11.19 1.81 1.40
N LEU A 29 -10.69 0.76 2.04
CA LEU A 29 -10.51 -0.55 1.40
C LEU A 29 -11.85 -1.11 0.86
N ARG A 30 -12.95 -0.96 1.62
CA ARG A 30 -14.30 -1.30 1.15
C ARG A 30 -14.68 -0.52 -0.11
N SER A 31 -14.47 0.81 -0.11
CA SER A 31 -14.79 1.65 -1.26
C SER A 31 -13.97 1.26 -2.51
N GLU A 32 -12.69 0.93 -2.35
CA GLU A 32 -11.85 0.49 -3.47
C GLU A 32 -12.23 -0.91 -3.97
N LEU A 33 -12.68 -1.80 -3.08
CA LEU A 33 -13.24 -3.09 -3.48
C LEU A 33 -14.53 -2.91 -4.29
N ASP A 34 -15.42 -2.00 -3.88
CA ASP A 34 -16.64 -1.68 -4.64
C ASP A 34 -16.29 -1.13 -6.04
N GLU A 35 -15.25 -0.28 -6.15
CA GLU A 35 -14.74 0.21 -7.43
C GLU A 35 -14.18 -0.93 -8.30
N LEU A 36 -13.35 -1.81 -7.74
CA LEU A 36 -12.82 -2.97 -8.45
C LEU A 36 -13.95 -3.88 -8.94
N ALA A 37 -14.96 -4.14 -8.10
CA ALA A 37 -16.12 -4.96 -8.46
C ALA A 37 -16.90 -4.38 -9.64
N ALA A 38 -17.09 -3.06 -9.66
CA ALA A 38 -17.75 -2.36 -10.76
C ALA A 38 -16.98 -2.48 -12.08
N LEU A 39 -15.64 -2.36 -12.04
CA LEU A 39 -14.77 -2.53 -13.21
C LEU A 39 -14.81 -3.97 -13.73
N VAL A 40 -14.52 -4.93 -12.84
CA VAL A 40 -14.40 -6.35 -13.19
C VAL A 40 -15.73 -6.92 -13.71
N GLY A 41 -16.87 -6.45 -13.19
CA GLY A 41 -18.20 -6.84 -13.69
C GLY A 41 -18.47 -6.47 -15.15
N GLY A 42 -17.69 -5.54 -15.73
CA GLY A 42 -17.78 -5.14 -17.14
C GLY A 42 -16.74 -5.75 -18.07
N PHE A 43 -15.74 -6.47 -17.56
CA PHE A 43 -14.60 -6.94 -18.36
C PHE A 43 -14.94 -8.13 -19.26
N GLY A 44 -14.58 -8.00 -20.54
CA GLY A 44 -14.54 -9.12 -21.48
C GLY A 44 -13.20 -9.88 -21.47
N PRO A 45 -13.08 -10.97 -22.24
CA PRO A 45 -11.83 -11.74 -22.34
C PRO A 45 -10.61 -10.92 -22.78
N ASP A 46 -10.80 -9.98 -23.71
CA ASP A 46 -9.73 -9.11 -24.21
C ASP A 46 -9.29 -8.09 -23.16
N ASP A 47 -10.22 -7.59 -22.34
CA ASP A 47 -9.93 -6.64 -21.26
C ASP A 47 -9.06 -7.29 -20.18
N LEU A 48 -9.35 -8.54 -19.83
CA LEU A 48 -8.55 -9.33 -18.89
C LEU A 48 -7.13 -9.65 -19.39
N ALA A 49 -6.91 -9.61 -20.71
CA ALA A 49 -5.62 -9.90 -21.33
C ALA A 49 -4.79 -8.62 -21.62
N ARG A 50 -5.30 -7.43 -21.27
CA ARG A 50 -4.54 -6.18 -21.43
C ARG A 50 -3.35 -6.13 -20.49
N GLN A 51 -2.30 -5.47 -20.94
CA GLN A 51 -1.17 -5.09 -20.09
C GLN A 51 -1.67 -4.20 -18.95
N SER A 52 -1.35 -4.56 -17.71
CA SER A 52 -1.64 -3.73 -16.53
C SER A 52 -0.53 -2.69 -16.29
N GLY A 53 -0.76 -1.79 -15.35
CA GLY A 53 0.28 -0.86 -14.84
C GLY A 53 1.48 -1.56 -14.19
N ALA A 54 1.30 -2.80 -13.72
CA ALA A 54 2.41 -3.66 -13.33
C ALA A 54 3.01 -4.29 -14.59
N ALA A 55 4.25 -3.88 -14.93
CA ALA A 55 4.88 -4.18 -16.23
C ALA A 55 4.95 -5.67 -16.58
N GLU A 56 5.00 -6.57 -15.59
CA GLU A 56 5.09 -8.01 -15.81
C GLU A 56 3.74 -8.72 -15.91
N TRP A 57 2.63 -8.02 -15.62
CA TRP A 57 1.32 -8.64 -15.43
C TRP A 57 0.27 -8.09 -16.39
N ASP A 58 -0.52 -8.99 -16.97
CA ASP A 58 -1.81 -8.61 -17.52
C ASP A 58 -2.83 -8.31 -16.40
N VAL A 59 -3.95 -7.67 -16.76
CA VAL A 59 -5.02 -7.33 -15.81
C VAL A 59 -5.45 -8.55 -14.99
N SER A 60 -5.62 -9.72 -15.62
CA SER A 60 -6.04 -10.93 -14.90
C SER A 60 -5.02 -11.42 -13.87
N GLN A 61 -3.73 -11.22 -14.10
CA GLN A 61 -2.66 -11.57 -13.16
C GLN A 61 -2.66 -10.63 -11.95
N VAL A 62 -2.98 -9.34 -12.14
CA VAL A 62 -3.22 -8.42 -11.03
C VAL A 62 -4.42 -8.88 -10.19
N LEU A 63 -5.52 -9.29 -10.83
CA LEU A 63 -6.69 -9.84 -10.11
C LEU A 63 -6.33 -11.13 -9.34
N SER A 64 -5.49 -11.99 -9.93
CA SER A 64 -4.96 -13.20 -9.29
C SER A 64 -4.16 -12.86 -8.03
N HIS A 65 -3.29 -11.86 -8.12
CA HIS A 65 -2.49 -11.38 -7.00
C HIS A 65 -3.38 -10.82 -5.88
N LEU A 66 -4.34 -9.96 -6.23
CA LEU A 66 -5.28 -9.39 -5.26
C LEU A 66 -6.13 -10.46 -4.57
N GLY A 67 -6.62 -11.46 -5.31
CA GLY A 67 -7.45 -12.53 -4.78
C GLY A 67 -6.68 -13.49 -3.87
N SER A 68 -5.52 -13.97 -4.31
CA SER A 68 -4.65 -14.82 -3.49
C SER A 68 -4.15 -14.10 -2.24
N GLY A 69 -3.75 -12.84 -2.37
CA GLY A 69 -3.40 -11.98 -1.24
C GLY A 69 -4.54 -11.84 -0.23
N ALA A 70 -5.78 -11.72 -0.69
CA ALA A 70 -6.94 -11.61 0.20
C ALA A 70 -7.12 -12.87 1.07
N GLU A 71 -6.96 -14.07 0.49
CA GLU A 71 -7.08 -15.32 1.24
C GLU A 71 -5.94 -15.54 2.23
N ILE A 72 -4.71 -15.20 1.84
CA ILE A 72 -3.54 -15.30 2.73
C ILE A 72 -3.70 -14.33 3.90
N SER A 73 -4.11 -13.09 3.62
CA SER A 73 -4.38 -12.09 4.64
C SER A 73 -5.54 -12.48 5.56
N LEU A 74 -6.59 -13.10 5.02
CA LEU A 74 -7.70 -13.62 5.82
C LEU A 74 -7.22 -14.74 6.75
N ALA A 75 -6.43 -15.69 6.24
CA ALA A 75 -5.86 -16.76 7.05
C ALA A 75 -4.97 -16.22 8.18
N ALA A 76 -4.16 -15.19 7.93
CA ALA A 76 -3.35 -14.51 8.94
C ALA A 76 -4.22 -13.83 10.01
N LEU A 77 -5.24 -13.06 9.60
CA LEU A 77 -6.14 -12.37 10.52
C LEU A 77 -6.93 -13.34 11.41
N GLU A 78 -7.43 -14.42 10.82
CA GLU A 78 -8.11 -15.46 11.56
C GLU A 78 -7.18 -16.26 12.47
N GLY A 79 -5.96 -16.55 12.00
CA GLY A 79 -4.94 -17.25 12.77
C GLY A 79 -4.55 -16.48 14.03
N ALA A 80 -4.34 -15.17 13.89
CA ALA A 80 -4.16 -14.25 15.01
C ALA A 80 -5.37 -14.27 15.96
N SER A 81 -6.59 -14.19 15.42
CA SER A 81 -7.83 -14.18 16.22
C SER A 81 -8.02 -15.47 17.04
N ARG A 82 -7.54 -16.62 16.52
CA ARG A 82 -7.64 -17.93 17.18
C ARG A 82 -6.40 -18.29 18.01
N GLY A 83 -5.34 -17.49 17.96
CA GLY A 83 -4.06 -17.81 18.58
C GLY A 83 -3.34 -19.01 17.94
N THR A 84 -3.57 -19.26 16.64
CA THR A 84 -2.92 -20.34 15.88
C THR A 84 -1.68 -19.87 15.10
N GLY A 85 -1.37 -18.56 15.13
CA GLY A 85 -0.24 -17.95 14.42
C GLY A 85 -0.52 -17.66 12.95
N SER A 86 0.51 -17.21 12.23
CA SER A 86 0.48 -16.93 10.79
C SER A 86 0.29 -18.20 9.94
N PRO A 87 -0.34 -18.14 8.75
CA PRO A 87 -0.35 -19.25 7.81
C PRO A 87 1.07 -19.69 7.47
N ASP A 88 1.29 -21.01 7.38
CA ASP A 88 2.59 -21.53 6.98
C ASP A 88 2.84 -21.36 5.47
N PHE A 89 4.10 -21.54 5.07
CA PHE A 89 4.50 -21.32 3.69
C PHE A 89 3.94 -22.37 2.72
N ASP A 90 3.57 -23.57 3.20
CA ASP A 90 2.95 -24.59 2.36
C ASP A 90 1.50 -24.22 2.02
N PHE A 91 0.75 -23.67 2.99
CA PHE A 91 -0.56 -23.08 2.77
C PHE A 91 -0.48 -21.95 1.73
N ILE A 92 0.45 -21.01 1.92
CA ILE A 92 0.63 -19.85 1.02
C ILE A 92 0.92 -20.30 -0.41
N LYS A 93 1.88 -21.22 -0.60
CA LYS A 93 2.18 -21.80 -1.92
C LYS A 93 0.97 -22.52 -2.52
N GLY A 94 0.15 -23.18 -1.69
CA GLY A 94 -1.08 -23.82 -2.13
C GLY A 94 -2.11 -22.83 -2.66
N VAL A 95 -2.28 -21.69 -1.98
CA VAL A 95 -3.15 -20.60 -2.45
C VAL A 95 -2.64 -20.05 -3.79
N TRP A 96 -1.36 -19.68 -3.89
CA TRP A 96 -0.77 -19.19 -5.14
C TRP A 96 -0.92 -20.19 -6.28
N ALA A 97 -0.57 -21.46 -6.06
CA ALA A 97 -0.69 -22.49 -7.09
C ALA A 97 -2.13 -22.65 -7.61
N ARG A 98 -3.14 -22.51 -6.74
CA ARG A 98 -4.54 -22.56 -7.15
C ARG A 98 -4.91 -21.35 -8.02
N TRP A 99 -4.58 -20.14 -7.58
CA TRP A 99 -4.85 -18.89 -8.31
C TRP A 99 -4.10 -18.80 -9.65
N ASP A 100 -2.84 -19.23 -9.66
CA ASP A 100 -2.01 -19.32 -10.87
C ASP A 100 -2.56 -20.34 -11.87
N GLY A 101 -3.16 -21.42 -11.38
CA GLY A 101 -3.81 -22.45 -12.20
C GLY A 101 -5.17 -22.06 -12.78
N MET A 102 -5.78 -20.95 -12.34
CA MET A 102 -7.07 -20.48 -12.86
C MET A 102 -6.95 -19.88 -14.26
N SER A 103 -8.02 -19.99 -15.04
CA SER A 103 -8.21 -19.16 -16.23
C SER A 103 -8.41 -17.69 -15.85
N ARG A 104 -8.20 -16.78 -16.82
CA ARG A 104 -8.43 -15.34 -16.62
C ARG A 104 -9.85 -15.03 -16.14
N ALA A 105 -10.84 -15.69 -16.72
CA ALA A 105 -12.24 -15.52 -16.36
C ALA A 105 -12.53 -15.98 -14.92
N GLN A 106 -11.95 -17.10 -14.49
CA GLN A 106 -12.08 -17.59 -13.11
C GLN A 106 -11.45 -16.62 -12.11
N ARG A 107 -10.25 -16.07 -12.42
CA ARG A 107 -9.63 -15.05 -11.55
C ARG A 107 -10.54 -13.83 -11.39
N ALA A 108 -11.15 -13.36 -12.48
CA ALA A 108 -12.09 -12.25 -12.46
C ALA A 108 -13.38 -12.54 -11.69
N GLU A 109 -13.90 -13.77 -11.77
CA GLU A 109 -15.08 -14.20 -11.03
C GLU A 109 -14.81 -14.34 -9.52
N GLU A 110 -13.66 -14.93 -9.16
CA GLU A 110 -13.35 -15.27 -7.77
C GLU A 110 -12.76 -14.09 -6.97
N VAL A 111 -12.05 -13.15 -7.61
CA VAL A 111 -11.32 -12.05 -6.93
C VAL A 111 -12.20 -11.22 -6.01
N ILE A 112 -13.44 -10.93 -6.44
CA ILE A 112 -14.37 -10.12 -5.63
C ILE A 112 -14.78 -10.90 -4.39
N SER A 113 -15.16 -12.17 -4.52
CA SER A 113 -15.57 -12.98 -3.38
C SER A 113 -14.45 -13.19 -2.34
N ALA A 114 -13.20 -13.37 -2.80
CA ALA A 114 -12.05 -13.51 -1.92
C ALA A 114 -11.77 -12.22 -1.12
N ASN A 115 -11.86 -11.07 -1.79
CA ASN A 115 -11.68 -9.78 -1.13
C ASN A 115 -12.83 -9.41 -0.22
N GLU A 116 -14.07 -9.73 -0.60
CA GLU A 116 -15.26 -9.58 0.26
C GLU A 116 -15.12 -10.33 1.57
N ALA A 117 -14.59 -11.56 1.53
CA ALA A 117 -14.36 -12.35 2.74
C ALA A 117 -13.36 -11.66 3.70
N LEU A 118 -12.27 -11.10 3.16
CA LEU A 118 -11.29 -10.37 3.97
C LEU A 118 -11.85 -9.05 4.52
N VAL A 119 -12.45 -8.21 3.66
CA VAL A 119 -12.99 -6.91 4.08
C VAL A 119 -14.13 -7.10 5.08
N GLY A 120 -15.04 -8.05 4.82
CA GLY A 120 -16.09 -8.42 5.77
C GLY A 120 -15.55 -8.92 7.10
N ARG A 121 -14.41 -9.64 7.10
CA ARG A 121 -13.76 -10.07 8.35
C ARG A 121 -13.23 -8.89 9.15
N PHE A 122 -12.62 -7.89 8.50
CA PHE A 122 -12.19 -6.64 9.15
C PHE A 122 -13.38 -5.86 9.72
N GLU A 123 -14.43 -5.68 8.92
CA GLU A 123 -15.66 -4.96 9.31
C GLU A 123 -16.34 -5.62 10.52
N GLY A 124 -16.26 -6.95 10.63
CA GLY A 124 -16.82 -7.72 11.74
C GLY A 124 -16.01 -7.71 13.04
N LEU A 125 -14.80 -7.11 13.07
CA LEU A 125 -14.02 -6.99 14.32
C LEU A 125 -14.66 -5.97 15.26
N ASP A 126 -14.83 -6.34 16.54
CA ASP A 126 -15.23 -5.39 17.57
C ASP A 126 -14.10 -4.40 17.92
N PRO A 127 -14.42 -3.24 18.53
CA PRO A 127 -13.42 -2.20 18.82
C PRO A 127 -12.24 -2.69 19.65
N LYS A 128 -12.50 -3.55 20.65
CA LYS A 128 -11.45 -4.08 21.51
C LYS A 128 -10.50 -4.99 20.73
N THR A 129 -11.03 -5.82 19.84
CA THR A 129 -10.22 -6.69 18.99
C THR A 129 -9.40 -5.85 18.00
N ARG A 130 -9.95 -4.75 17.46
CA ARG A 130 -9.18 -3.83 16.60
C ARG A 130 -7.97 -3.23 17.31
N GLU A 131 -8.12 -2.93 18.60
CA GLU A 131 -7.04 -2.36 19.42
C GLU A 131 -6.00 -3.40 19.88
N ASP A 132 -6.46 -4.56 20.37
CA ASP A 132 -5.61 -5.53 21.05
C ASP A 132 -4.95 -6.54 20.10
N LEU A 133 -5.60 -6.88 18.98
CA LEU A 133 -5.13 -7.95 18.11
C LEU A 133 -3.81 -7.57 17.42
N ARG A 134 -2.86 -8.50 17.40
CA ARG A 134 -1.62 -8.39 16.63
C ARG A 134 -1.59 -9.49 15.60
N VAL A 135 -1.42 -9.11 14.33
CA VAL A 135 -1.53 -10.03 13.20
C VAL A 135 -0.13 -10.47 12.80
N GLU A 136 0.23 -11.71 13.15
CA GLU A 136 1.51 -12.28 12.72
C GLU A 136 1.51 -12.50 11.20
N LEU A 137 2.54 -12.01 10.53
CA LEU A 137 2.75 -12.16 9.11
C LEU A 137 3.71 -13.32 8.82
N TRP A 138 3.64 -13.86 7.61
CA TRP A 138 4.45 -15.00 7.18
C TRP A 138 5.92 -14.63 6.89
N PHE A 139 6.29 -13.35 7.03
CA PHE A 139 7.64 -12.85 6.85
C PHE A 139 8.15 -12.17 8.13
N PRO A 140 9.48 -12.08 8.33
CA PRO A 140 10.04 -11.52 9.56
C PRO A 140 9.74 -10.02 9.68
N ALA A 141 8.73 -9.69 10.47
CA ALA A 141 8.35 -8.32 10.84
C ALA A 141 7.73 -8.34 12.24
N GLU A 142 7.72 -7.18 12.90
CA GLU A 142 6.87 -6.99 14.08
C GLU A 142 5.41 -7.16 13.68
N ALA A 143 4.64 -7.89 14.48
CA ALA A 143 3.22 -8.14 14.19
C ALA A 143 2.44 -6.83 14.28
N PRO A 144 1.89 -6.30 13.16
CA PRO A 144 1.12 -5.07 13.20
C PRO A 144 -0.16 -5.24 14.02
N ASP A 145 -0.66 -4.13 14.55
CA ASP A 145 -2.05 -4.05 15.00
C ASP A 145 -3.02 -4.09 13.80
N VAL A 146 -4.33 -4.13 14.06
CA VAL A 146 -5.33 -4.20 12.98
C VAL A 146 -5.27 -2.97 12.08
N ALA A 147 -4.98 -1.79 12.63
CA ALA A 147 -4.84 -0.56 11.84
C ALA A 147 -3.66 -0.65 10.87
N GLY A 148 -2.48 -1.10 11.33
CA GLY A 148 -1.29 -1.32 10.52
C GLY A 148 -1.51 -2.40 9.46
N PHE A 149 -2.14 -3.52 9.83
CA PHE A 149 -2.43 -4.59 8.89
C PHE A 149 -3.43 -4.17 7.80
N ALA A 150 -4.48 -3.43 8.18
CA ALA A 150 -5.43 -2.86 7.23
C ALA A 150 -4.77 -1.80 6.32
N ALA A 151 -3.89 -0.95 6.86
CA ALA A 151 -3.15 0.03 6.07
C ALA A 151 -2.18 -0.61 5.06
N MET A 152 -1.51 -1.69 5.45
CA MET A 152 -0.69 -2.49 4.53
C MET A 152 -1.56 -3.07 3.40
N ARG A 153 -2.71 -3.67 3.75
CA ARG A 153 -3.63 -4.22 2.74
C ARG A 153 -4.18 -3.12 1.82
N LEU A 154 -4.52 -1.96 2.37
CA LEU A 154 -4.96 -0.80 1.60
C LEU A 154 -3.88 -0.38 0.60
N SER A 155 -2.62 -0.22 1.05
CA SER A 155 -1.51 0.13 0.14
C SER A 155 -1.41 -0.83 -1.05
N GLU A 156 -1.36 -2.15 -0.79
CA GLU A 156 -1.31 -3.15 -1.86
C GLU A 156 -2.53 -3.04 -2.80
N PHE A 157 -3.73 -2.92 -2.22
CA PHE A 157 -4.97 -2.88 -2.97
C PHE A 157 -5.07 -1.62 -3.85
N THR A 158 -4.76 -0.43 -3.30
CA THR A 158 -4.82 0.85 -4.02
C THR A 158 -3.89 0.86 -5.23
N HIS A 159 -2.63 0.41 -5.06
CA HIS A 159 -1.66 0.39 -6.16
C HIS A 159 -2.04 -0.62 -7.25
N HIS A 160 -2.55 -1.80 -6.88
CA HIS A 160 -3.00 -2.79 -7.86
C HIS A 160 -4.35 -2.47 -8.50
N LEU A 161 -5.25 -1.76 -7.81
CA LEU A 161 -6.43 -1.17 -8.43
C LEU A 161 -6.01 -0.15 -9.50
N TRP A 162 -5.00 0.67 -9.22
CA TRP A 162 -4.42 1.55 -10.23
C TRP A 162 -3.83 0.76 -11.42
N ASP A 163 -3.11 -0.33 -11.17
CA ASP A 163 -2.56 -1.19 -12.23
C ASP A 163 -3.67 -1.71 -13.17
N VAL A 164 -4.86 -1.99 -12.64
CA VAL A 164 -6.05 -2.34 -13.44
C VAL A 164 -6.59 -1.12 -14.19
N LYS A 165 -6.82 0.01 -13.50
CA LYS A 165 -7.44 1.21 -14.09
C LYS A 165 -6.61 1.78 -15.24
N VAL A 166 -5.29 1.83 -15.08
CA VAL A 166 -4.39 2.47 -16.07
C VAL A 166 -4.34 1.70 -17.40
N ALA A 167 -4.69 0.41 -17.41
CA ALA A 167 -4.84 -0.39 -18.63
C ALA A 167 -5.99 0.07 -19.54
N PHE A 168 -6.90 0.90 -19.01
CA PHE A 168 -8.08 1.41 -19.71
C PHE A 168 -8.09 2.93 -19.80
N ASP A 169 -7.51 3.61 -18.83
CA ASP A 169 -7.37 5.07 -18.79
C ASP A 169 -5.92 5.45 -18.44
N PRO A 170 -5.11 5.91 -19.40
CA PRO A 170 -3.75 6.37 -19.14
C PRO A 170 -3.65 7.54 -18.14
N ALA A 171 -4.75 8.25 -17.88
CA ALA A 171 -4.84 9.33 -16.90
C ALA A 171 -5.31 8.86 -15.51
N ALA A 172 -5.51 7.55 -15.30
CA ALA A 172 -5.90 7.01 -14.01
C ALA A 172 -4.92 7.41 -12.89
N THR A 173 -5.47 7.72 -11.72
CA THR A 173 -4.73 8.05 -10.50
C THR A 173 -5.21 7.18 -9.33
N LEU A 174 -4.43 7.17 -8.24
CA LEU A 174 -4.91 6.66 -6.95
C LEU A 174 -6.16 7.46 -6.49
N THR A 175 -7.00 6.84 -5.67
CA THR A 175 -8.17 7.51 -5.07
C THR A 175 -7.73 8.57 -4.07
N ALA A 176 -8.48 9.65 -3.93
CA ALA A 176 -8.12 10.75 -3.04
C ALA A 176 -8.12 10.30 -1.56
N GLU A 177 -9.09 9.46 -1.20
CA GLU A 177 -9.24 8.90 0.14
C GLU A 177 -8.07 7.99 0.52
N ALA A 178 -7.59 7.15 -0.41
CA ALA A 178 -6.41 6.33 -0.16
C ALA A 178 -5.13 7.17 -0.12
N LEU A 179 -5.01 8.18 -0.99
CA LEU A 179 -3.87 9.09 -1.05
C LEU A 179 -3.60 9.74 0.31
N ASP A 180 -4.65 10.28 0.95
CA ASP A 180 -4.53 10.94 2.25
C ASP A 180 -4.00 10.00 3.35
N LEU A 181 -4.44 8.73 3.35
CA LEU A 181 -3.98 7.71 4.29
C LEU A 181 -2.55 7.25 4.02
N LEU A 182 -2.23 6.97 2.77
CA LEU A 182 -0.92 6.43 2.37
C LEU A 182 0.20 7.45 2.53
N ILE A 183 -0.07 8.73 2.29
CA ILE A 183 0.90 9.81 2.55
C ILE A 183 1.16 9.96 4.04
N ALA A 184 0.14 9.83 4.89
CA ALA A 184 0.32 9.99 6.34
C ALA A 184 1.20 8.90 6.96
N GLY A 185 1.19 7.68 6.41
CA GLY A 185 1.97 6.53 6.91
C GLY A 185 3.20 6.12 6.08
N GLY A 186 3.51 6.85 5.00
CA GLY A 186 4.40 6.37 3.93
C GLY A 186 5.89 6.26 4.26
N ASP A 187 6.41 6.96 5.26
CA ASP A 187 7.87 7.07 5.49
C ASP A 187 8.56 5.72 5.75
N ALA A 188 7.93 4.86 6.56
CA ALA A 188 8.45 3.52 6.83
C ALA A 188 8.39 2.63 5.57
N PHE A 189 7.41 2.86 4.70
CA PHE A 189 7.22 2.12 3.45
C PHE A 189 8.28 2.47 2.41
N VAL A 190 8.69 3.75 2.36
CA VAL A 190 9.79 4.23 1.50
C VAL A 190 11.08 3.47 1.76
N GLY A 191 11.47 3.31 3.03
CA GLY A 191 12.70 2.58 3.38
C GLY A 191 12.64 1.08 3.10
N PHE A 192 11.46 0.47 3.27
CA PHE A 192 11.25 -0.95 2.99
C PHE A 192 11.34 -1.28 1.49
N LEU A 193 10.73 -0.44 0.64
CA LEU A 193 10.69 -0.65 -0.81
C LEU A 193 11.95 -0.17 -1.52
N GLY A 194 12.63 0.84 -0.98
CA GLY A 194 13.84 1.40 -1.54
C GLY A 194 14.99 0.39 -1.67
N LYS A 195 15.64 0.40 -2.83
CA LYS A 195 16.85 -0.37 -3.17
C LYS A 195 17.98 0.61 -3.49
N PRO A 196 18.81 0.99 -2.50
CA PRO A 196 19.84 2.01 -2.70
C PRO A 196 20.85 1.65 -3.79
N GLU A 197 21.01 0.36 -4.10
CA GLU A 197 21.84 -0.15 -5.20
C GLU A 197 21.39 0.42 -6.56
N GLY A 198 20.14 0.88 -6.68
CA GLY A 198 19.62 1.59 -7.84
C GLY A 198 20.43 2.82 -8.23
N LEU A 199 21.16 3.45 -7.29
CA LEU A 199 22.09 4.55 -7.58
C LEU A 199 23.48 4.11 -8.08
N GLY A 200 23.74 2.81 -8.19
CA GLY A 200 25.01 2.27 -8.68
C GLY A 200 26.19 2.55 -7.74
N GLY A 201 25.95 2.52 -6.42
CA GLY A 201 26.97 2.76 -5.39
C GLY A 201 27.25 4.23 -5.10
N ARG A 202 26.51 5.16 -5.74
CA ARG A 202 26.50 6.58 -5.37
C ARG A 202 25.57 6.80 -4.18
N HIS A 203 25.83 7.86 -3.42
CA HIS A 203 24.91 8.36 -2.40
C HIS A 203 24.34 9.70 -2.84
N ALA A 204 23.11 9.99 -2.42
CA ALA A 204 22.50 11.28 -2.69
C ALA A 204 21.43 11.63 -1.66
N THR A 205 21.25 12.93 -1.46
CA THR A 205 20.15 13.55 -0.74
C THR A 205 19.26 14.32 -1.70
N VAL A 206 17.97 13.99 -1.74
CA VAL A 206 17.00 14.65 -2.63
C VAL A 206 15.99 15.40 -1.78
N ALA A 207 15.80 16.70 -2.02
CA ALA A 207 14.65 17.41 -1.46
C ALA A 207 13.42 17.06 -2.29
N VAL A 208 12.40 16.48 -1.67
CA VAL A 208 11.13 16.10 -2.31
C VAL A 208 10.05 17.07 -1.89
N HIS A 209 9.41 17.70 -2.88
CA HIS A 209 8.27 18.59 -2.72
C HIS A 209 7.07 17.98 -3.43
N THR A 210 6.09 17.52 -2.65
CA THR A 210 4.84 17.02 -3.23
C THR A 210 3.84 18.15 -3.41
N THR A 211 2.92 17.99 -4.35
CA THR A 211 1.73 18.85 -4.53
C THR A 211 0.47 18.01 -4.38
N SER A 212 -0.58 18.60 -3.81
CA SER A 212 -1.89 17.97 -3.61
C SER A 212 -1.85 16.55 -3.00
N PRO A 213 -1.55 16.42 -1.70
CA PRO A 213 -1.24 17.49 -0.74
C PRO A 213 0.20 18.02 -0.82
N GLU A 214 0.38 19.26 -0.38
CA GLU A 214 1.70 19.88 -0.27
C GLU A 214 2.47 19.33 0.93
N ARG A 215 3.64 18.76 0.69
CA ARG A 215 4.61 18.36 1.72
C ARG A 215 6.03 18.58 1.21
N SER A 216 6.95 18.72 2.17
CA SER A 216 8.39 18.79 1.88
C SER A 216 9.13 17.87 2.84
N PHE A 217 9.98 17.00 2.30
CA PHE A 217 10.84 16.10 3.07
C PHE A 217 12.11 15.80 2.28
N GLY A 218 13.13 15.25 2.93
CA GLY A 218 14.32 14.74 2.28
C GLY A 218 14.22 13.24 2.02
N LEU A 219 14.80 12.79 0.91
CA LEU A 219 15.10 11.39 0.64
C LEU A 219 16.62 11.20 0.72
N ASP A 220 17.09 10.45 1.71
CA ASP A 220 18.48 10.07 1.85
C ASP A 220 18.67 8.67 1.29
N VAL A 221 19.50 8.52 0.25
CA VAL A 221 19.82 7.25 -0.38
C VAL A 221 21.29 6.94 -0.15
N ARG A 222 21.57 6.05 0.81
CA ARG A 222 22.92 5.61 1.21
C ARG A 222 22.99 4.09 1.30
N GLU A 223 23.28 3.55 2.47
CA GLU A 223 23.22 2.10 2.76
C GLU A 223 21.78 1.59 2.80
N ALA A 224 20.84 2.48 3.12
CA ALA A 224 19.40 2.27 3.05
C ALA A 224 18.76 3.54 2.49
N VAL A 225 17.51 3.43 2.05
CA VAL A 225 16.68 4.57 1.70
C VAL A 225 15.95 5.03 2.96
N ALA A 226 15.95 6.33 3.24
CA ALA A 226 15.26 6.90 4.38
C ALA A 226 14.59 8.23 4.03
N VAL A 227 13.43 8.48 4.64
CA VAL A 227 12.85 9.82 4.70
C VAL A 227 13.50 10.58 5.85
N VAL A 228 13.95 11.79 5.57
CA VAL A 228 14.64 12.69 6.52
C VAL A 228 14.06 14.10 6.44
N ASP A 229 14.49 15.00 7.33
CA ASP A 229 14.19 16.43 7.19
C ASP A 229 14.73 16.97 5.85
N VAL A 230 14.10 18.02 5.34
CA VAL A 230 14.54 18.66 4.08
C VAL A 230 16.00 19.10 4.23
N PRO A 231 16.93 18.57 3.41
CA PRO A 231 18.34 18.96 3.48
C PRO A 231 18.51 20.43 3.10
N SER A 232 19.43 21.12 3.77
CA SER A 232 19.74 22.53 3.45
C SER A 232 20.48 22.69 2.12
N GLU A 233 21.25 21.67 1.72
CA GLU A 233 22.02 21.61 0.48
C GLU A 233 21.75 20.25 -0.20
N PRO A 234 20.56 20.05 -0.80
CA PRO A 234 20.25 18.80 -1.50
C PRO A 234 21.13 18.62 -2.75
N ASP A 235 21.43 17.37 -3.08
CA ASP A 235 22.08 16.99 -4.34
C ASP A 235 21.12 17.13 -5.54
N ALA A 236 19.82 16.96 -5.31
CA ALA A 236 18.75 17.19 -6.29
C ALA A 236 17.44 17.62 -5.62
N VAL A 237 16.56 18.28 -6.38
CA VAL A 237 15.22 18.66 -5.93
C VAL A 237 14.19 18.03 -6.85
N LEU A 238 13.29 17.22 -6.29
CA LEU A 238 12.14 16.62 -6.97
C LEU A 238 10.87 17.38 -6.60
N THR A 239 10.15 17.90 -7.59
CA THR A 239 8.79 18.41 -7.42
C THR A 239 7.82 17.52 -8.18
N ALA A 240 6.77 17.02 -7.53
CA ALA A 240 5.81 16.12 -8.15
C ALA A 240 4.43 16.15 -7.48
N PRO A 241 3.37 15.68 -8.14
CA PRO A 241 2.13 15.31 -7.44
C PRO A 241 2.40 14.25 -6.37
N ALA A 242 1.76 14.38 -5.20
CA ALA A 242 1.93 13.45 -4.09
C ALA A 242 1.48 12.02 -4.47
N GLU A 243 0.44 11.93 -5.30
CA GLU A 243 -0.03 10.68 -5.89
C GLU A 243 1.04 10.01 -6.75
N TRP A 244 1.74 10.78 -7.58
CA TRP A 244 2.82 10.24 -8.41
C TRP A 244 4.02 9.83 -7.55
N TRP A 245 4.30 10.55 -6.46
CA TRP A 245 5.33 10.14 -5.49
C TRP A 245 5.04 8.75 -4.90
N LEU A 246 3.79 8.47 -4.49
CA LEU A 246 3.42 7.14 -4.01
C LEU A 246 3.60 6.06 -5.09
N ARG A 247 3.22 6.37 -6.33
CA ARG A 247 3.47 5.48 -7.47
C ARG A 247 4.97 5.28 -7.74
N LEU A 248 5.80 6.30 -7.60
CA LEU A 248 7.26 6.16 -7.69
C LEU A 248 7.77 5.18 -6.65
N VAL A 249 7.44 5.38 -5.37
CA VAL A 249 7.94 4.55 -4.28
C VAL A 249 7.51 3.08 -4.43
N SER A 250 6.33 2.84 -5.01
CA SER A 250 5.80 1.51 -5.28
C SER A 250 6.18 0.94 -6.65
N GLY A 251 6.98 1.62 -7.47
CA GLY A 251 7.42 1.11 -8.78
C GLY A 251 6.49 1.37 -9.98
N ARG A 252 5.39 2.09 -9.80
CA ARG A 252 4.39 2.47 -10.83
C ARG A 252 4.78 3.74 -11.59
N HIS A 253 6.03 3.82 -12.04
CA HIS A 253 6.67 5.06 -12.51
C HIS A 253 7.15 5.04 -13.94
N ALA A 254 6.66 4.10 -14.76
CA ALA A 254 7.03 4.01 -16.17
C ALA A 254 6.91 5.40 -16.85
N PRO A 255 7.82 5.77 -17.76
CA PRO A 255 7.84 7.10 -18.37
C PRO A 255 6.49 7.55 -18.94
N GLU A 256 5.72 6.64 -19.53
CA GLU A 256 4.36 6.86 -20.03
C GLU A 256 3.33 7.28 -18.97
N HIS A 257 3.58 6.96 -17.71
CA HIS A 257 2.72 7.30 -16.55
C HIS A 257 3.28 8.47 -15.73
N THR A 258 4.28 9.19 -16.26
CA THR A 258 4.89 10.35 -15.61
C THR A 258 4.24 11.63 -16.14
N PRO A 259 3.48 12.38 -15.30
CA PRO A 259 2.84 13.61 -15.75
C PRO A 259 3.86 14.73 -15.93
N ALA A 260 3.55 15.70 -16.79
CA ALA A 260 4.42 16.83 -17.10
C ALA A 260 4.76 17.73 -15.88
N ALA A 261 3.98 17.62 -14.80
CA ALA A 261 4.22 18.34 -13.55
C ALA A 261 5.34 17.74 -12.69
N VAL A 262 5.93 16.59 -13.10
CA VAL A 262 7.10 16.00 -12.42
C VAL A 262 8.36 16.67 -12.94
N GLU A 263 9.08 17.31 -12.03
CA GLU A 263 10.32 18.00 -12.32
C GLU A 263 11.41 17.54 -11.35
N ILE A 264 12.60 17.23 -11.88
CA ILE A 264 13.80 16.99 -11.07
C ILE A 264 14.90 17.93 -11.54
N THR A 265 15.51 18.67 -10.60
CA THR A 265 16.62 19.58 -10.85
C THR A 265 17.84 19.19 -10.04
N GLY A 266 19.03 19.42 -10.58
CA GLY A 266 20.30 18.97 -10.01
C GLY A 266 20.96 17.90 -10.88
N ASP A 267 22.29 17.86 -10.86
CA ASP A 267 23.07 16.98 -11.77
C ASP A 267 23.43 15.63 -11.14
N ALA A 268 23.22 15.48 -9.82
CA ALA A 268 23.65 14.32 -9.07
C ALA A 268 22.67 13.13 -9.15
N VAL A 269 21.37 13.38 -9.35
CA VAL A 269 20.35 12.32 -9.42
C VAL A 269 19.37 12.63 -10.54
N THR A 270 19.13 11.65 -11.40
CA THR A 270 18.10 11.74 -12.44
C THR A 270 16.82 11.04 -12.03
N LEU A 271 15.72 11.30 -12.73
CA LEU A 271 14.47 10.57 -12.51
C LEU A 271 14.66 9.07 -12.75
N ASP A 272 15.42 8.67 -13.79
CA ASP A 272 15.71 7.26 -14.06
C ASP A 272 16.53 6.57 -12.97
N ASP A 273 17.34 7.33 -12.23
CA ASP A 273 18.03 6.79 -11.05
C ASP A 273 17.02 6.50 -9.93
N LEU A 274 16.09 7.42 -9.66
CA LEU A 274 15.04 7.19 -8.66
C LEU A 274 14.13 6.02 -9.04
N ARG A 275 13.82 5.84 -10.32
CA ARG A 275 13.08 4.67 -10.83
C ARG A 275 13.77 3.34 -10.52
N LYS A 276 15.11 3.31 -10.53
CA LYS A 276 15.89 2.11 -10.17
C LYS A 276 15.98 1.92 -8.66
N VAL A 277 15.97 3.02 -7.89
CA VAL A 277 15.91 2.96 -6.42
C VAL A 277 14.57 2.39 -5.96
N PHE A 278 13.48 2.62 -6.69
CA PHE A 278 12.18 2.06 -6.37
C PHE A 278 11.68 1.12 -7.47
N PRO A 279 12.20 -0.11 -7.56
CA PRO A 279 11.81 -1.06 -8.61
C PRO A 279 10.36 -1.55 -8.46
N GLY A 280 9.74 -1.32 -7.29
CA GLY A 280 8.39 -1.78 -6.97
C GLY A 280 8.33 -3.20 -6.42
N PHE A 281 7.09 -3.66 -6.30
CA PHE A 281 6.67 -5.00 -5.92
C PHE A 281 5.59 -5.49 -6.89
#